data_AF-A0A7I5EB44-F1
#
_entry.id   AF-A0A7I5EB44-F1
#
_cell.length_a   1.000
_cell.length_b   1.000
_cell.length_c   1.000
_cell.angle_alpha   90.00
_cell.angle_beta   90.00
_cell.angle_gamma   90.00
#
_symmetry.space_group_name_H-M   'P 1'
#
loop_
_entity.id
_entity.type
_entity.pdbx_description
1 polymer ?
#
loop_
_entity_poly.entity_id
_entity_poly.type
_entity_poly.pdbx_seq_one_letter_code
_entity_poly.pdbx_strand_id
1 'polypeptide(L)'
;MRTSQKPTTRTLPLFRLASEEEEGDIKLLIDLTRKRVQDQKQIRTEIDMAAISLQRQKKIATTLVTQWNHHKNEDSIISASAAEQMRLTSQLLRQAEVTKERILRMGTRYLIIDLWHEDMTEWGDVSGYQRQVWLERERDYAFGSRAIIELIKNQCEVLNVAIEDMKAMLQRQEKELTESDRLTSFQVQRILKKEIESSQEHLNHRSDVDTLTKKVESQGLEIASIKSSLRTVEVVTAPTPIEQSEKTNQEVKLVELVEPEVREVEEKEDHEDLELVEEDDDDENHFKRMVNEVTDEIVKVRNWSKDDEPAPKSRRVEYYEPLINSRIRIVQAKLRRMEEEVKTYPYRDRRDESLGIPLDRNCAFCDAIGIHFSDACPQFRDGRTRYEIILQKKWCIHCLEGPERHRCRYRYRK
;
A
#
# COMPACT_ATOMS: atom_id res chain seq x y z
N MET A 1 -2.46 -35.08 -48.67
CA MET A 1 -3.68 -35.06 -47.83
C MET A 1 -3.36 -34.26 -46.58
N ARG A 2 -4.24 -33.34 -46.14
CA ARG A 2 -4.02 -32.51 -44.94
C ARG A 2 -4.51 -33.29 -43.70
N THR A 3 -3.66 -33.43 -42.68
CA THR A 3 -4.09 -33.84 -41.33
C THR A 3 -3.93 -32.66 -40.38
N SER A 4 -5.03 -32.26 -39.75
CA SER A 4 -5.10 -31.12 -38.83
C SER A 4 -4.31 -31.42 -37.55
N GLN A 5 -3.32 -30.59 -37.25
CA GLN A 5 -2.83 -30.45 -35.88
C GLN A 5 -3.78 -29.50 -35.14
N LYS A 6 -4.37 -29.97 -34.04
CA LYS A 6 -5.03 -29.11 -33.06
C LYS A 6 -4.00 -28.74 -31.99
N PRO A 7 -3.87 -27.46 -31.61
CA PRO A 7 -3.02 -27.09 -30.47
C PRO A 7 -3.67 -27.61 -29.18
N THR A 8 -3.00 -28.51 -28.48
CA THR A 8 -3.34 -28.86 -27.11
C THR A 8 -2.98 -27.68 -26.20
N THR A 9 -3.99 -26.93 -25.77
CA THR A 9 -3.87 -25.92 -24.72
C THR A 9 -3.38 -26.59 -23.43
N ARG A 10 -2.07 -26.50 -23.19
CA ARG A 10 -1.44 -27.00 -21.97
C ARG A 10 -1.64 -25.96 -20.88
N THR A 11 -2.79 -26.02 -20.21
CA THR A 11 -3.09 -25.15 -19.06
C THR A 11 -2.03 -25.36 -17.98
N LEU A 12 -1.12 -24.40 -17.83
CA LEU A 12 -0.15 -24.39 -16.74
C LEU A 12 -0.94 -24.17 -15.43
N PRO A 13 -0.67 -24.94 -14.36
CA PRO A 13 -1.37 -24.76 -13.10
C PRO A 13 -0.90 -23.45 -12.43
N LEU A 14 -1.71 -22.41 -12.53
CA LEU A 14 -1.59 -21.20 -11.72
C LEU A 14 -1.55 -21.54 -10.23
N PHE A 15 -0.60 -20.93 -9.52
CA PHE A 15 -0.65 -20.61 -8.08
C PHE A 15 -1.32 -21.62 -7.13
N ARG A 16 -0.57 -22.65 -6.71
CA ARG A 16 -0.93 -23.43 -5.50
C ARG A 16 0.29 -23.97 -4.74
N LEU A 17 1.02 -23.07 -4.06
CA LEU A 17 2.18 -23.42 -3.21
C LEU A 17 2.10 -22.80 -1.80
N ALA A 18 0.92 -22.37 -1.35
CA ALA A 18 0.76 -21.60 -0.10
C ALA A 18 -0.02 -22.31 1.02
N SER A 19 -0.81 -23.37 0.76
CA SER A 19 -1.71 -23.95 1.77
C SER A 19 -1.32 -25.32 2.32
N GLU A 20 -0.35 -26.04 1.72
CA GLU A 20 0.02 -27.40 2.17
C GLU A 20 1.16 -27.39 3.21
N GLU A 21 1.96 -26.33 3.30
CA GLU A 21 3.03 -26.19 4.30
C GLU A 21 2.54 -25.75 5.69
N GLU A 22 1.36 -25.12 5.80
CA GLU A 22 0.88 -24.53 7.07
C GLU A 22 0.14 -25.54 7.96
N GLU A 23 -0.59 -26.47 7.36
CA GLU A 23 -1.32 -27.53 8.09
C GLU A 23 -0.44 -28.76 8.36
N GLY A 24 0.77 -28.80 7.80
CA GLY A 24 1.69 -29.95 7.85
C GLY A 24 2.42 -30.13 9.17
N ASP A 25 2.92 -29.08 9.81
CA ASP A 25 3.88 -29.21 10.93
C ASP A 25 3.24 -29.76 12.23
N ILE A 26 2.07 -29.25 12.63
CA ILE A 26 1.37 -29.77 13.81
C ILE A 26 0.91 -31.22 13.55
N LYS A 27 0.43 -31.51 12.34
CA LYS A 27 0.02 -32.86 11.92
C LYS A 27 1.20 -33.83 11.92
N LEU A 28 2.38 -33.41 11.46
CA LEU A 28 3.61 -34.19 11.52
C LEU A 28 4.04 -34.47 12.96
N LEU A 29 4.07 -33.46 13.83
CA LEU A 29 4.41 -33.66 15.24
C LEU A 29 3.41 -34.60 15.95
N ILE A 30 2.13 -34.50 15.60
CA ILE A 30 1.09 -35.44 16.07
C ILE A 30 1.33 -36.85 15.52
N ASP A 31 1.72 -37.02 14.26
CA ASP A 31 1.99 -38.32 13.66
C ASP A 31 3.28 -38.95 14.21
N LEU A 32 4.32 -38.15 14.46
CA LEU A 32 5.58 -38.56 15.10
C LEU A 32 5.38 -38.94 16.59
N THR A 33 4.43 -38.32 17.30
CA THR A 33 4.12 -38.69 18.69
C THR A 33 3.14 -39.86 18.82
N ARG A 34 2.18 -40.00 17.89
CA ARG A 34 1.20 -41.11 17.89
C ARG A 34 1.79 -42.42 17.42
N LYS A 35 2.57 -42.39 16.35
CA LYS A 35 3.39 -43.53 15.95
C LYS A 35 4.59 -43.47 16.89
N ARG A 36 4.81 -44.45 17.78
CA ARG A 36 6.17 -44.65 18.30
C ARG A 36 7.04 -44.91 17.07
N VAL A 37 7.80 -43.92 16.62
CA VAL A 37 8.60 -44.04 15.40
C VAL A 37 9.78 -44.95 15.70
N GLN A 38 9.55 -46.25 15.51
CA GLN A 38 10.58 -47.28 15.59
C GLN A 38 11.61 -47.15 14.45
N ASP A 39 11.30 -46.38 13.40
CA ASP A 39 12.22 -46.11 12.30
C ASP A 39 13.07 -44.85 12.53
N GLN A 40 14.25 -45.06 13.12
CA GLN A 40 15.30 -44.05 13.26
C GLN A 40 15.65 -43.35 11.94
N LYS A 41 15.50 -44.03 10.78
CA LYS A 41 15.78 -43.45 9.47
C LYS A 41 14.79 -42.35 9.14
N GLN A 42 13.51 -42.51 9.51
CA GLN A 42 12.50 -41.47 9.30
C GLN A 42 12.84 -40.21 10.12
N ILE A 43 13.16 -40.36 11.42
CA ILE A 43 13.52 -39.24 12.30
C ILE A 43 14.72 -38.46 11.74
N ARG A 44 15.80 -39.16 11.36
CA ARG A 44 16.99 -38.55 10.74
C ARG A 44 16.66 -37.83 9.43
N THR A 45 15.81 -38.42 8.60
CA THR A 45 15.35 -37.80 7.34
C THR A 45 14.58 -36.51 7.59
N GLU A 46 13.69 -36.48 8.59
CA GLU A 46 12.94 -35.27 8.97
C GLU A 46 13.86 -34.14 9.48
N ILE A 47 14.88 -34.47 10.28
CA ILE A 47 15.85 -33.48 10.77
C ILE A 47 16.73 -32.93 9.62
N ASP A 48 17.26 -33.80 8.76
CA ASP A 48 18.06 -33.38 7.59
C ASP A 48 17.18 -32.54 6.63
N MET A 49 15.90 -32.90 6.43
CA MET A 49 14.94 -32.12 5.63
C MET A 49 14.64 -30.75 6.22
N ALA A 50 14.47 -30.64 7.55
CA ALA A 50 14.27 -29.36 8.23
C ALA A 50 15.52 -28.46 8.11
N ALA A 51 16.72 -29.01 8.27
CA ALA A 51 17.98 -28.29 8.11
C ALA A 51 18.20 -27.77 6.68
N ILE A 52 17.95 -28.62 5.66
CA ILE A 52 18.03 -28.23 4.25
C ILE A 52 17.00 -27.13 3.94
N SER A 53 15.79 -27.24 4.47
CA SER A 53 14.73 -26.24 4.27
C SER A 53 15.08 -24.91 4.93
N LEU A 54 15.63 -24.92 6.15
CA LEU A 54 16.14 -23.74 6.83
C LEU A 54 17.28 -23.06 6.04
N GLN A 55 18.22 -23.84 5.48
CA GLN A 55 19.30 -23.33 4.65
C GLN A 55 18.78 -22.70 3.33
N ARG A 56 17.68 -23.21 2.75
CA ARG A 56 16.99 -22.56 1.63
C ARG A 56 16.38 -21.22 2.04
N GLN A 57 15.70 -21.15 3.18
CA GLN A 57 15.13 -19.90 3.70
C GLN A 57 16.21 -18.86 4.03
N LYS A 58 17.39 -19.28 4.53
CA LYS A 58 18.56 -18.40 4.66
C LYS A 58 18.97 -17.77 3.33
N LYS A 59 19.04 -18.54 2.23
CA LYS A 59 19.37 -17.99 0.91
C LYS A 59 18.34 -16.96 0.46
N ILE A 60 17.04 -17.25 0.63
CA ILE A 60 15.95 -16.31 0.32
C ILE A 60 16.08 -15.04 1.16
N ALA A 61 16.34 -15.16 2.46
CA ALA A 61 16.55 -14.02 3.35
C ALA A 61 17.72 -13.13 2.90
N THR A 62 18.86 -13.72 2.50
CA THR A 62 19.98 -12.94 1.95
C THR A 62 19.61 -12.23 0.65
N THR A 63 18.88 -12.88 -0.27
CA THR A 63 18.40 -12.25 -1.50
C THR A 63 17.45 -11.07 -1.23
N LEU A 64 16.49 -11.24 -0.33
CA LEU A 64 15.54 -10.17 0.06
C LEU A 64 16.24 -8.96 0.66
N VAL A 65 17.29 -9.17 1.46
CA VAL A 65 18.08 -8.08 2.05
C VAL A 65 18.91 -7.35 1.00
N THR A 66 19.49 -8.08 0.03
CA THR A 66 20.18 -7.48 -1.12
C THR A 66 19.20 -6.69 -1.99
N GLN A 67 18.03 -7.24 -2.31
CA GLN A 67 16.97 -6.56 -3.06
C GLN A 67 16.50 -5.29 -2.35
N TRP A 68 16.29 -5.34 -1.03
CA TRP A 68 15.95 -4.16 -0.24
C TRP A 68 17.07 -3.10 -0.26
N ASN A 69 18.32 -3.52 -0.13
CA ASN A 69 19.47 -2.61 -0.20
C ASN A 69 19.68 -2.01 -1.59
N HIS A 70 19.23 -2.67 -2.66
CA HIS A 70 19.17 -2.08 -4.00
C HIS A 70 18.03 -1.07 -4.08
N HIS A 71 16.80 -1.52 -3.78
CA HIS A 71 15.56 -0.74 -3.85
C HIS A 71 15.63 0.59 -3.09
N LYS A 72 16.28 0.63 -1.92
CA LYS A 72 16.38 1.86 -1.10
C LYS A 72 17.48 2.84 -1.53
N ASN A 73 18.38 2.42 -2.43
CA ASN A 73 19.56 3.18 -2.85
C ASN A 73 19.60 3.46 -4.36
N GLU A 74 18.64 2.95 -5.14
CA GLU A 74 18.62 3.10 -6.59
C GLU A 74 17.83 4.36 -7.00
N ASP A 75 18.50 5.28 -7.70
CA ASP A 75 17.93 6.59 -8.05
C ASP A 75 16.67 6.48 -8.93
N SER A 76 16.57 5.44 -9.76
CA SER A 76 15.39 5.11 -10.58
C SER A 76 14.16 4.86 -9.72
N ILE A 77 14.31 4.09 -8.64
CA ILE A 77 13.25 3.71 -7.71
C ILE A 77 12.92 4.85 -6.75
N ILE A 78 13.93 5.61 -6.30
CA ILE A 78 13.74 6.83 -5.51
C ILE A 78 12.95 7.90 -6.31
N SER A 79 13.11 7.91 -7.63
CA SER A 79 12.37 8.80 -8.55
C SER A 79 10.99 8.27 -8.95
N ALA A 80 10.67 7.00 -8.67
CA ALA A 80 9.37 6.42 -8.97
C ALA A 80 8.25 7.03 -8.11
N SER A 81 7.01 6.94 -8.57
CA SER A 81 5.86 7.51 -7.83
C SER A 81 5.70 6.89 -6.44
N ALA A 82 5.26 7.67 -5.45
CA ALA A 82 5.06 7.18 -4.08
C ALA A 82 4.15 5.93 -4.01
N ALA A 83 3.13 5.84 -4.88
CA ALA A 83 2.25 4.66 -4.98
C ALA A 83 3.00 3.41 -5.49
N GLU A 84 3.90 3.56 -6.46
CA GLU A 84 4.73 2.47 -6.97
C GLU A 84 5.78 2.01 -5.95
N GLN A 85 6.48 2.97 -5.31
CA GLN A 85 7.41 2.63 -4.24
C GLN A 85 6.70 1.91 -3.08
N MET A 86 5.47 2.32 -2.71
CA MET A 86 4.66 1.62 -1.71
C MET A 86 4.32 0.19 -2.13
N ARG A 87 3.94 -0.03 -3.40
CA ARG A 87 3.64 -1.37 -3.93
C ARG A 87 4.85 -2.30 -3.80
N LEU A 88 6.02 -1.84 -4.25
CA LEU A 88 7.27 -2.61 -4.20
C LEU A 88 7.72 -2.88 -2.76
N THR A 89 7.69 -1.85 -1.91
CA THR A 89 8.07 -1.98 -0.49
C THR A 89 7.13 -2.91 0.27
N SER A 90 5.82 -2.85 0.01
CA SER A 90 4.82 -3.74 0.61
C SER A 90 5.02 -5.19 0.18
N GLN A 91 5.37 -5.42 -1.09
CA GLN A 91 5.69 -6.76 -1.61
C GLN A 91 6.95 -7.34 -0.93
N LEU A 92 8.05 -6.57 -0.86
CA LEU A 92 9.28 -7.00 -0.18
C LEU A 92 9.06 -7.24 1.31
N LEU A 93 8.31 -6.36 1.99
CA LEU A 93 7.97 -6.49 3.41
C LEU A 93 7.23 -7.80 3.69
N ARG A 94 6.18 -8.09 2.90
CA ARG A 94 5.41 -9.33 3.05
C ARG A 94 6.28 -10.57 2.83
N GLN A 95 7.20 -10.53 1.85
CA GLN A 95 8.13 -11.64 1.61
C GLN A 95 9.14 -11.81 2.76
N ALA A 96 9.65 -10.71 3.32
CA ALA A 96 10.56 -10.74 4.47
C ALA A 96 9.88 -11.27 5.74
N GLU A 97 8.64 -10.86 6.02
CA GLU A 97 7.87 -11.36 7.17
C GLU A 97 7.56 -12.86 7.04
N VAL A 98 7.11 -13.33 5.86
CA VAL A 98 6.87 -14.76 5.60
C VAL A 98 8.16 -15.58 5.66
N THR A 99 9.28 -15.07 5.14
CA THR A 99 10.58 -15.75 5.19
C THR A 99 11.09 -15.86 6.62
N LYS A 100 10.96 -14.80 7.42
CA LYS A 100 11.28 -14.81 8.86
C LYS A 100 10.45 -15.87 9.61
N GLU A 101 9.15 -15.94 9.34
CA GLU A 101 8.29 -16.96 9.95
C GLU A 101 8.74 -18.37 9.56
N ARG A 102 9.01 -18.62 8.28
CA ARG A 102 9.52 -19.92 7.78
C ARG A 102 10.86 -20.31 8.40
N ILE A 103 11.77 -19.37 8.63
CA ILE A 103 13.03 -19.61 9.35
C ILE A 103 12.77 -20.06 10.78
N LEU A 104 11.90 -19.36 11.51
CA LEU A 104 11.52 -19.72 12.89
C LEU A 104 10.82 -21.10 12.93
N ARG A 105 9.93 -21.37 11.96
CA ARG A 105 9.15 -22.61 11.86
C ARG A 105 10.05 -23.82 11.60
N MET A 106 10.89 -23.77 10.57
CA MET A 106 11.85 -24.84 10.24
C MET A 106 12.91 -25.03 11.32
N GLY A 107 13.38 -23.93 11.92
CA GLY A 107 14.30 -23.96 13.04
C GLY A 107 13.73 -24.64 14.28
N THR A 108 12.51 -24.27 14.69
CA THR A 108 11.81 -24.91 15.81
C THR A 108 11.53 -26.39 15.51
N ARG A 109 11.11 -26.74 14.28
CA ARG A 109 10.90 -28.14 13.86
C ARG A 109 12.19 -28.96 13.95
N TYR A 110 13.33 -28.43 13.49
CA TYR A 110 14.63 -29.09 13.67
C TYR A 110 14.89 -29.39 15.16
N LEU A 111 14.79 -28.36 16.01
CA LEU A 111 15.17 -28.46 17.43
C LEU A 111 14.28 -29.44 18.20
N ILE A 112 12.96 -29.43 17.96
CA ILE A 112 12.03 -30.36 18.60
C ILE A 112 12.35 -31.81 18.20
N ILE A 113 12.64 -32.08 16.93
CA ILE A 113 12.89 -33.45 16.45
C ILE A 113 14.29 -33.94 16.87
N ASP A 114 15.31 -33.06 16.93
CA ASP A 114 16.65 -33.40 17.46
C ASP A 114 16.61 -33.73 18.97
N LEU A 115 15.91 -32.90 19.76
CA LEU A 115 15.67 -33.18 21.19
C LEU A 115 14.90 -34.48 21.40
N TRP A 116 13.87 -34.75 20.61
CA TRP A 116 13.12 -36.00 20.71
C TRP A 116 13.95 -37.24 20.31
N HIS A 117 14.86 -37.09 19.34
CA HIS A 117 15.83 -38.14 18.97
C HIS A 117 16.90 -38.34 20.07
N GLU A 118 17.19 -37.31 20.87
CA GLU A 118 18.01 -37.38 22.08
C GLU A 118 17.30 -38.14 23.21
N ASP A 119 16.06 -37.75 23.56
CA ASP A 119 15.23 -38.45 24.56
C ASP A 119 15.08 -39.95 24.24
N MET A 120 14.79 -40.28 22.98
CA MET A 120 14.71 -41.67 22.50
C MET A 120 16.04 -42.43 22.63
N THR A 121 17.17 -41.72 22.54
CA THR A 121 18.50 -42.30 22.76
C THR A 121 18.74 -42.56 24.25
N GLU A 122 18.35 -41.63 25.13
CA GLU A 122 18.47 -41.77 26.58
C GLU A 122 17.60 -42.92 27.12
N TRP A 123 16.40 -43.11 26.59
CA TRP A 123 15.49 -44.19 26.99
C TRP A 123 15.88 -45.56 26.40
N GLY A 124 16.87 -45.62 25.50
CA GLY A 124 17.34 -46.85 24.87
C GLY A 124 16.45 -47.36 23.73
N ASP A 125 15.41 -46.62 23.33
CA ASP A 125 14.61 -46.90 22.12
C ASP A 125 15.47 -46.73 20.84
N VAL A 126 16.53 -45.91 20.91
CA VAL A 126 17.43 -45.58 19.80
C VAL A 126 18.90 -45.80 20.16
N SER A 127 19.70 -46.26 19.19
CA SER A 127 21.13 -46.49 19.39
C SER A 127 21.91 -45.16 19.40
N GLY A 128 22.41 -44.78 20.57
CA GLY A 128 23.23 -43.57 20.74
C GLY A 128 24.51 -43.56 19.90
N TYR A 129 25.12 -44.72 19.67
CA TYR A 129 26.24 -44.84 18.72
C TYR A 129 25.83 -44.41 17.30
N GLN A 130 24.67 -44.86 16.82
CA GLN A 130 24.19 -44.44 15.49
C GLN A 130 23.76 -42.97 15.45
N ARG A 131 23.22 -42.41 16.56
CA ARG A 131 22.96 -40.96 16.65
C ARG A 131 24.28 -40.19 16.53
N GLN A 132 25.32 -40.56 17.29
CA GLN A 132 26.62 -39.91 17.26
C GLN A 132 27.26 -39.93 15.87
N VAL A 133 27.34 -41.10 15.22
CA VAL A 133 27.87 -41.25 13.85
C VAL A 133 27.10 -40.41 12.83
N TRP A 134 25.78 -40.24 13.00
CA TRP A 134 24.98 -39.38 12.13
C TRP A 134 25.11 -37.89 12.45
N LEU A 135 25.38 -37.51 13.71
CA LEU A 135 25.70 -36.12 14.09
C LEU A 135 27.07 -35.69 13.53
N GLU A 136 28.07 -36.57 13.61
CA GLU A 136 29.44 -36.34 13.12
C GLU A 136 29.59 -36.34 11.59
N ARG A 137 28.53 -36.72 10.85
CA ARG A 137 28.53 -36.71 9.39
C ARG A 137 28.72 -35.30 8.83
N GLU A 138 29.74 -35.14 7.99
CA GLU A 138 30.04 -33.91 7.26
C GLU A 138 28.89 -33.51 6.31
N ARG A 139 28.58 -32.20 6.27
CA ARG A 139 27.42 -31.61 5.57
C ARG A 139 27.74 -30.17 5.12
N ASP A 140 27.24 -29.78 3.95
CA ASP A 140 27.38 -28.43 3.37
C ASP A 140 26.43 -27.38 3.97
N TYR A 141 25.76 -27.69 5.09
CA TYR A 141 24.73 -26.86 5.70
C TYR A 141 24.85 -26.87 7.23
N ALA A 142 24.37 -25.79 7.86
CA ALA A 142 24.36 -25.68 9.31
C ALA A 142 23.58 -26.83 9.93
N PHE A 143 24.19 -27.50 10.89
CA PHE A 143 23.68 -28.73 11.48
C PHE A 143 24.09 -28.84 12.95
N GLY A 144 23.27 -29.52 13.75
CA GLY A 144 23.38 -29.55 15.20
C GLY A 144 22.72 -28.34 15.86
N SER A 145 22.05 -28.57 16.99
CA SER A 145 21.18 -27.59 17.66
C SER A 145 21.83 -26.22 17.88
N ARG A 146 23.12 -26.14 18.25
CA ARG A 146 23.83 -24.85 18.44
C ARG A 146 23.97 -24.05 17.15
N ALA A 147 24.41 -24.66 16.05
CA ALA A 147 24.59 -23.99 14.77
C ALA A 147 23.24 -23.56 14.15
N ILE A 148 22.19 -24.36 14.38
CA ILE A 148 20.81 -24.06 13.97
C ILE A 148 20.27 -22.84 14.75
N ILE A 149 20.43 -22.79 16.09
CA ILE A 149 20.03 -21.63 16.91
C ILE A 149 20.76 -20.37 16.47
N GLU A 150 22.07 -20.45 16.21
CA GLU A 150 22.87 -19.32 15.75
C GLU A 150 22.45 -18.84 14.36
N LEU A 151 22.15 -19.75 13.42
CA LEU A 151 21.60 -19.41 12.11
C LEU A 151 20.25 -18.70 12.25
N ILE A 152 19.31 -19.26 13.02
CA ILE A 152 17.98 -18.67 13.24
C ILE A 152 18.12 -17.26 13.80
N LYS A 153 18.94 -17.08 14.85
CA LYS A 153 19.20 -15.78 15.47
C LYS A 153 19.72 -14.77 14.45
N ASN A 154 20.84 -15.09 13.79
CA ASN A 154 21.52 -14.18 12.88
C ASN A 154 20.62 -13.79 11.69
N GLN A 155 19.86 -14.73 11.13
CA GLN A 155 18.93 -14.42 10.03
C GLN A 155 17.70 -13.63 10.50
N CYS A 156 17.16 -13.92 11.69
CA CYS A 156 16.06 -13.13 12.24
C CYS A 156 16.48 -11.71 12.59
N GLU A 157 17.69 -11.49 13.13
CA GLU A 157 18.22 -10.16 13.40
C GLU A 157 18.36 -9.34 12.10
N VAL A 158 18.97 -9.92 11.06
CA VAL A 158 19.13 -9.27 9.76
C VAL A 158 17.77 -8.97 9.10
N LEU A 159 16.82 -9.91 9.11
CA LEU A 159 15.46 -9.66 8.58
C LEU A 159 14.68 -8.64 9.42
N ASN A 160 14.82 -8.62 10.74
CA ASN A 160 14.16 -7.61 11.59
C ASN A 160 14.60 -6.19 11.23
N VAL A 161 15.91 -5.97 11.03
CA VAL A 161 16.44 -4.66 10.63
C VAL A 161 15.85 -4.23 9.28
N ALA A 162 15.82 -5.13 8.28
CA ALA A 162 15.25 -4.83 6.97
C ALA A 162 13.72 -4.60 7.03
N ILE A 163 12.99 -5.39 7.82
CA ILE A 163 11.53 -5.28 8.00
C ILE A 163 11.13 -3.93 8.62
N GLU A 164 11.87 -3.46 9.63
CA GLU A 164 11.56 -2.17 10.26
C GLU A 164 11.97 -0.97 9.37
N ASP A 165 13.04 -1.11 8.57
CA ASP A 165 13.43 -0.13 7.53
C ASP A 165 12.34 -0.03 6.43
N MET A 166 11.83 -1.17 5.94
CA MET A 166 10.69 -1.23 5.00
C MET A 166 9.43 -0.58 5.56
N LYS A 167 9.07 -0.86 6.82
CA LYS A 167 7.93 -0.24 7.50
C LYS A 167 8.09 1.28 7.65
N ALA A 168 9.29 1.73 8.02
CA ALA A 168 9.60 3.16 8.12
C ALA A 168 9.56 3.87 6.75
N MET A 169 9.81 3.16 5.64
CA MET A 169 9.65 3.72 4.30
C MET A 169 8.18 3.77 3.86
N LEU A 170 7.40 2.71 4.08
CA LEU A 170 5.95 2.73 3.83
C LEU A 170 5.24 3.86 4.59
N GLN A 171 5.58 4.08 5.87
CA GLN A 171 5.01 5.17 6.66
C GLN A 171 5.37 6.56 6.13
N ARG A 172 6.55 6.72 5.52
CA ARG A 172 6.94 7.99 4.87
C ARG A 172 6.10 8.24 3.60
N GLN A 173 5.95 7.22 2.75
CA GLN A 173 5.19 7.32 1.50
C GLN A 173 3.68 7.47 1.73
N GLU A 174 3.11 6.75 2.71
CA GLU A 174 1.71 6.90 3.11
C GLU A 174 1.41 8.33 3.61
N LYS A 175 2.35 8.91 4.37
CA LYS A 175 2.27 10.30 4.80
C LYS A 175 2.36 11.27 3.62
N GLU A 176 3.27 11.03 2.67
CA GLU A 176 3.44 11.86 1.47
C GLU A 176 2.18 11.88 0.59
N LEU A 177 1.59 10.72 0.31
CA LEU A 177 0.29 10.64 -0.39
C LEU A 177 -0.81 11.37 0.38
N THR A 178 -0.91 11.15 1.70
CA THR A 178 -1.91 11.83 2.55
C THR A 178 -1.72 13.35 2.57
N GLU A 179 -0.49 13.84 2.50
CA GLU A 179 -0.19 15.28 2.44
C GLU A 179 -0.44 15.84 1.04
N SER A 180 -0.15 15.10 -0.04
CA SER A 180 -0.48 15.46 -1.43
C SER A 180 -1.99 15.59 -1.67
N ASP A 181 -2.79 14.63 -1.18
CA ASP A 181 -4.27 14.67 -1.26
C ASP A 181 -4.86 15.84 -0.44
N ARG A 182 -4.21 16.23 0.66
CA ARG A 182 -4.59 17.42 1.44
C ARG A 182 -4.20 18.71 0.74
N LEU A 183 -3.03 18.74 0.09
CA LEU A 183 -2.56 19.90 -0.66
C LEU A 183 -3.47 20.16 -1.85
N THR A 184 -3.81 19.16 -2.66
CA THR A 184 -4.75 19.34 -3.78
C THR A 184 -6.11 19.87 -3.31
N SER A 185 -6.75 19.26 -2.32
CA SER A 185 -8.05 19.73 -1.80
C SER A 185 -7.98 21.15 -1.20
N PHE A 186 -6.98 21.44 -0.36
CA PHE A 186 -6.89 22.74 0.32
C PHE A 186 -6.37 23.85 -0.59
N GLN A 187 -5.46 23.56 -1.53
CA GLN A 187 -5.01 24.53 -2.53
C GLN A 187 -6.12 24.84 -3.53
N VAL A 188 -6.84 23.84 -4.05
CA VAL A 188 -8.01 24.07 -4.90
C VAL A 188 -9.05 24.89 -4.15
N GLN A 189 -9.38 24.56 -2.90
CA GLN A 189 -10.35 25.33 -2.11
C GLN A 189 -9.87 26.77 -1.81
N ARG A 190 -8.56 26.99 -1.65
CA ARG A 190 -7.95 28.32 -1.47
C ARG A 190 -7.90 29.13 -2.77
N ILE A 191 -7.65 28.49 -3.91
CA ILE A 191 -7.72 29.12 -5.24
C ILE A 191 -9.17 29.50 -5.53
N LEU A 192 -10.12 28.55 -5.41
CA LEU A 192 -11.54 28.80 -5.60
C LEU A 192 -12.04 29.96 -4.72
N LYS A 193 -11.61 30.01 -3.45
CA LYS A 193 -11.96 31.10 -2.54
C LYS A 193 -11.42 32.45 -3.01
N LYS A 194 -10.16 32.52 -3.47
CA LYS A 194 -9.59 33.75 -4.05
C LYS A 194 -10.30 34.18 -5.32
N GLU A 195 -10.63 33.24 -6.20
CA GLU A 195 -11.39 33.51 -7.44
C GLU A 195 -12.78 34.06 -7.14
N ILE A 196 -13.46 33.52 -6.11
CA ILE A 196 -14.75 34.01 -5.62
C ILE A 196 -14.61 35.42 -5.03
N GLU A 197 -13.61 35.65 -4.17
CA GLU A 197 -13.36 36.96 -3.55
C GLU A 197 -13.06 38.03 -4.62
N SER A 198 -12.19 37.73 -5.59
CA SER A 198 -11.89 38.61 -6.74
C SER A 198 -13.11 38.85 -7.64
N SER A 199 -13.89 37.81 -7.94
CA SER A 199 -15.13 37.95 -8.73
C SER A 199 -16.16 38.83 -8.02
N GLN A 200 -16.22 38.75 -6.68
CA GLN A 200 -17.12 39.55 -5.87
C GLN A 200 -16.69 41.03 -5.80
N GLU A 201 -15.38 41.31 -5.75
CA GLU A 201 -14.83 42.67 -5.90
C GLU A 201 -15.17 43.25 -7.28
N HIS A 202 -14.98 42.50 -8.36
CA HIS A 202 -15.37 42.94 -9.71
C HIS A 202 -16.88 43.22 -9.86
N LEU A 203 -17.75 42.44 -9.20
CA LEU A 203 -19.19 42.72 -9.17
C LEU A 203 -19.53 43.98 -8.38
N ASN A 204 -18.85 44.24 -7.27
CA ASN A 204 -19.04 45.48 -6.49
C ASN A 204 -18.59 46.71 -7.31
N HIS A 205 -17.43 46.64 -7.97
CA HIS A 205 -16.97 47.73 -8.85
C HIS A 205 -17.90 47.96 -10.05
N ARG A 206 -18.57 46.93 -10.56
CA ARG A 206 -19.60 47.09 -11.61
C ARG A 206 -20.82 47.88 -11.12
N SER A 207 -21.24 47.67 -9.86
CA SER A 207 -22.28 48.49 -9.20
C SER A 207 -21.87 49.96 -9.09
N ASP A 208 -20.60 50.23 -8.78
CA ASP A 208 -20.07 51.59 -8.72
C ASP A 208 -20.04 52.25 -10.12
N VAL A 209 -19.71 51.48 -11.17
CA VAL A 209 -19.81 51.95 -12.57
C VAL A 209 -21.26 52.25 -12.96
N ASP A 210 -22.23 51.38 -12.64
CA ASP A 210 -23.65 51.62 -12.95
C ASP A 210 -24.22 52.86 -12.22
N THR A 211 -23.71 53.19 -11.03
CA THR A 211 -24.11 54.41 -10.31
C THR A 211 -23.37 55.66 -10.81
N LEU A 212 -22.14 55.54 -11.29
CA LEU A 212 -21.42 56.63 -11.98
C LEU A 212 -22.05 56.95 -13.35
N THR A 213 -22.39 55.95 -14.16
CA THR A 213 -23.05 56.12 -15.46
C THR A 213 -24.35 56.93 -15.30
N LYS A 214 -25.19 56.59 -14.32
CA LYS A 214 -26.43 57.34 -14.01
C LYS A 214 -26.18 58.81 -13.62
N LYS A 215 -25.08 59.09 -12.91
CA LYS A 215 -24.68 60.48 -12.57
C LYS A 215 -24.17 61.25 -13.79
N VAL A 216 -23.44 60.58 -14.69
CA VAL A 216 -22.98 61.18 -15.96
C VAL A 216 -24.18 61.48 -16.87
N GLU A 217 -25.16 60.58 -16.95
CA GLU A 217 -26.41 60.80 -17.68
C GLU A 217 -27.20 61.98 -17.11
N SER A 218 -27.37 62.08 -15.78
CA SER A 218 -28.07 63.22 -15.16
C SER A 218 -27.34 64.55 -15.39
N GLN A 219 -26.01 64.57 -15.29
CA GLN A 219 -25.20 65.75 -15.61
C GLN A 219 -25.29 66.11 -17.10
N GLY A 220 -25.37 65.12 -18.00
CA GLY A 220 -25.59 65.34 -19.43
C GLY A 220 -26.92 66.04 -19.73
N LEU A 221 -27.99 65.66 -19.01
CA LEU A 221 -29.31 66.31 -19.11
C LEU A 221 -29.28 67.75 -18.55
N GLU A 222 -28.62 67.98 -17.42
CA GLU A 222 -28.43 69.32 -16.85
C GLU A 222 -27.64 70.23 -17.80
N ILE A 223 -26.53 69.74 -18.36
CA ILE A 223 -25.72 70.47 -19.35
C ILE A 223 -26.53 70.76 -20.62
N ALA A 224 -27.35 69.82 -21.09
CA ALA A 224 -28.23 70.04 -22.24
C ALA A 224 -29.28 71.15 -21.96
N SER A 225 -29.87 71.16 -20.76
CA SER A 225 -30.82 72.19 -20.30
C SER A 225 -30.17 73.58 -20.16
N ILE A 226 -28.96 73.64 -19.58
CA ILE A 226 -28.18 74.88 -19.47
C ILE A 226 -27.80 75.39 -20.88
N LYS A 227 -27.41 74.49 -21.79
CA LYS A 227 -27.04 74.83 -23.18
C LYS A 227 -28.23 75.29 -24.02
N SER A 228 -29.45 74.78 -23.78
CA SER A 228 -30.65 75.35 -24.40
C SER A 228 -30.98 76.73 -23.83
N SER A 229 -30.81 76.92 -22.52
CA SER A 229 -31.04 78.20 -21.85
C SER A 229 -30.06 79.29 -22.31
N LEU A 230 -28.78 78.95 -22.50
CA LEU A 230 -27.77 79.86 -23.06
C LEU A 230 -28.11 80.27 -24.50
N ARG A 231 -28.53 79.33 -25.35
CA ARG A 231 -28.99 79.64 -26.72
C ARG A 231 -30.18 80.59 -26.78
N THR A 232 -31.03 80.61 -25.75
CA THR A 232 -32.12 81.60 -25.64
C THR A 232 -31.66 82.98 -25.15
N VAL A 233 -30.47 83.10 -24.57
CA VAL A 233 -29.88 84.37 -24.09
C VAL A 233 -28.97 85.01 -25.15
N GLU A 234 -28.27 84.23 -25.97
CA GLU A 234 -27.33 84.73 -27.00
C GLU A 234 -27.99 85.47 -28.19
N VAL A 235 -29.32 85.53 -28.28
CA VAL A 235 -30.03 86.23 -29.38
C VAL A 235 -30.15 87.75 -29.18
N VAL A 236 -29.80 88.29 -27.99
CA VAL A 236 -30.08 89.69 -27.64
C VAL A 236 -28.86 90.64 -27.75
N THR A 237 -27.63 90.15 -27.86
CA THR A 237 -26.43 91.03 -27.88
C THR A 237 -25.36 90.67 -28.92
N ALA A 238 -25.38 91.41 -30.02
CA ALA A 238 -24.22 91.78 -30.84
C ALA A 238 -24.15 93.32 -30.85
N PRO A 239 -22.97 94.00 -30.94
CA PRO A 239 -21.92 93.68 -31.91
C PRO A 239 -20.44 93.78 -31.46
N THR A 240 -19.60 93.24 -32.36
CA THR A 240 -18.15 93.41 -32.68
C THR A 240 -17.44 94.75 -32.37
N PRO A 241 -16.12 94.89 -32.61
CA PRO A 241 -14.95 94.06 -32.23
C PRO A 241 -13.78 94.93 -31.67
N ILE A 242 -12.63 94.34 -31.26
CA ILE A 242 -11.23 94.86 -31.22
C ILE A 242 -10.41 93.83 -30.41
N GLU A 243 -9.42 93.09 -30.94
CA GLU A 243 -8.06 93.42 -31.43
C GLU A 243 -6.96 93.56 -30.34
N GLN A 244 -5.86 92.78 -30.51
CA GLN A 244 -4.56 92.88 -29.81
C GLN A 244 -4.57 92.51 -28.29
N SER A 245 -3.58 91.85 -27.68
CA SER A 245 -2.38 91.08 -28.07
C SER A 245 -1.95 90.24 -26.82
N GLU A 246 -0.87 89.45 -26.69
CA GLU A 246 0.31 89.08 -27.49
C GLU A 246 0.95 87.78 -26.90
N LYS A 247 1.86 87.11 -27.65
CA LYS A 247 2.87 86.10 -27.18
C LYS A 247 2.33 84.76 -26.62
N THR A 248 2.94 83.58 -26.85
CA THR A 248 4.26 83.26 -27.45
C THR A 248 4.24 81.91 -28.18
N ASN A 249 5.15 81.74 -29.16
CA ASN A 249 5.44 80.49 -29.88
C ASN A 249 5.85 79.34 -28.91
N GLN A 250 5.75 78.05 -29.23
CA GLN A 250 6.58 77.36 -30.23
C GLN A 250 6.07 75.95 -30.60
N GLU A 251 6.48 75.45 -31.77
CA GLU A 251 6.08 74.17 -32.40
C GLU A 251 6.62 72.91 -31.67
N VAL A 252 6.04 71.74 -31.99
CA VAL A 252 6.67 70.47 -32.44
C VAL A 252 5.53 69.44 -32.55
N LYS A 253 4.99 69.18 -33.75
CA LYS A 253 5.41 68.21 -34.78
C LYS A 253 4.65 66.87 -34.67
N LEU A 254 3.72 66.70 -35.61
CA LEU A 254 2.97 65.47 -35.89
C LEU A 254 3.94 64.34 -36.30
N VAL A 255 3.78 63.13 -35.75
CA VAL A 255 4.43 61.91 -36.25
C VAL A 255 3.39 60.80 -36.36
N GLU A 256 2.87 60.70 -37.58
CA GLU A 256 2.68 59.49 -38.40
C GLU A 256 2.48 58.12 -37.73
N LEU A 257 1.46 57.40 -38.21
CA LEU A 257 1.14 56.02 -37.83
C LEU A 257 2.23 55.04 -38.29
N VAL A 258 2.53 54.06 -37.46
CA VAL A 258 3.19 52.81 -37.86
C VAL A 258 2.40 51.64 -37.28
N GLU A 259 1.90 50.77 -38.15
CA GLU A 259 1.21 49.54 -37.77
C GLU A 259 2.22 48.49 -37.27
N PRO A 260 1.89 47.70 -36.22
CA PRO A 260 2.70 46.54 -35.86
C PRO A 260 2.43 45.38 -36.82
N GLU A 261 3.46 45.08 -37.61
CA GLU A 261 3.57 43.95 -38.53
C GLU A 261 3.24 42.60 -37.85
N VAL A 262 2.27 41.86 -38.40
CA VAL A 262 1.91 40.53 -37.90
C VAL A 262 2.99 39.54 -38.27
N ARG A 263 3.70 39.02 -37.26
CA ARG A 263 4.72 37.99 -37.45
C ARG A 263 4.07 36.61 -37.30
N GLU A 264 3.72 36.01 -38.42
CA GLU A 264 3.37 34.58 -38.47
C GLU A 264 4.60 33.77 -38.04
N VAL A 265 4.43 32.88 -37.07
CA VAL A 265 5.42 31.89 -36.67
C VAL A 265 4.92 30.55 -37.18
N GLU A 266 5.56 30.02 -38.22
CA GLU A 266 5.36 28.66 -38.68
C GLU A 266 5.90 27.69 -37.61
N GLU A 267 5.00 27.09 -36.83
CA GLU A 267 5.34 25.90 -36.05
C GLU A 267 5.41 24.71 -37.01
N LYS A 268 6.61 24.13 -37.15
CA LYS A 268 6.82 22.90 -37.91
C LYS A 268 6.27 21.71 -37.15
N GLU A 269 5.24 21.08 -37.70
CA GLU A 269 4.87 19.70 -37.38
C GLU A 269 5.85 18.74 -38.08
N ASP A 270 6.98 18.43 -37.44
CA ASP A 270 7.79 17.28 -37.82
C ASP A 270 7.12 15.99 -37.28
N HIS A 271 6.25 15.40 -38.10
CA HIS A 271 5.73 14.06 -37.90
C HIS A 271 6.80 13.02 -38.24
N GLU A 272 7.46 12.45 -37.22
CA GLU A 272 8.17 11.16 -37.37
C GLU A 272 7.21 10.00 -37.07
N ASP A 273 6.96 9.17 -38.09
CA ASP A 273 6.19 7.93 -37.98
C ASP A 273 6.88 6.96 -37.00
N LEU A 274 6.30 6.77 -35.82
CA LEU A 274 6.64 5.64 -34.96
C LEU A 274 5.84 4.41 -35.41
N GLU A 275 6.52 3.53 -36.17
CA GLU A 275 6.04 2.19 -36.48
C GLU A 275 5.63 1.47 -35.19
N LEU A 276 4.36 1.08 -35.09
CA LEU A 276 3.83 0.25 -34.03
C LEU A 276 4.40 -1.18 -34.17
N VAL A 277 5.58 -1.41 -33.60
CA VAL A 277 6.04 -2.75 -33.28
C VAL A 277 5.24 -3.23 -32.08
N GLU A 278 4.33 -4.18 -32.30
CA GLU A 278 3.72 -4.97 -31.23
C GLU A 278 4.81 -5.84 -30.59
N GLU A 279 5.43 -5.34 -29.51
CA GLU A 279 6.33 -6.15 -28.68
C GLU A 279 5.49 -7.12 -27.83
N ASP A 280 5.60 -8.42 -28.12
CA ASP A 280 5.01 -9.48 -27.30
C ASP A 280 5.66 -9.50 -25.89
N ASP A 281 4.92 -9.02 -24.88
CA ASP A 281 5.29 -9.05 -23.46
C ASP A 281 5.50 -10.49 -22.94
N ASP A 282 6.74 -10.98 -22.97
CA ASP A 282 7.20 -12.18 -22.24
C ASP A 282 8.34 -11.84 -21.26
N ASP A 283 7.99 -11.02 -20.26
CA ASP A 283 8.83 -10.65 -19.10
C ASP A 283 9.57 -11.84 -18.48
N GLU A 284 8.99 -13.04 -18.54
CA GLU A 284 9.50 -14.24 -17.87
C GLU A 284 10.75 -14.83 -18.57
N ASN A 285 11.08 -14.35 -19.78
CA ASN A 285 12.34 -14.62 -20.45
C ASN A 285 13.43 -13.55 -20.20
N HIS A 286 13.06 -12.32 -19.83
CA HIS A 286 14.02 -11.29 -19.42
C HIS A 286 14.77 -11.70 -18.14
N PHE A 287 14.04 -12.11 -17.10
CA PHE A 287 14.64 -12.56 -15.84
C PHE A 287 15.53 -13.82 -15.98
N LYS A 288 15.23 -14.71 -16.93
CA LYS A 288 16.07 -15.90 -17.18
C LYS A 288 17.42 -15.57 -17.80
N ARG A 289 17.54 -14.51 -18.61
CA ARG A 289 18.85 -14.07 -19.13
C ARG A 289 19.71 -13.50 -18.00
N MET A 290 19.14 -12.63 -17.18
CA MET A 290 19.82 -11.99 -16.05
C MET A 290 20.43 -12.98 -15.04
N VAL A 291 19.71 -14.08 -14.74
CA VAL A 291 20.20 -15.10 -13.79
C VAL A 291 21.37 -15.92 -14.35
N ASN A 292 21.39 -16.18 -15.65
CA ASN A 292 22.46 -16.95 -16.29
C ASN A 292 23.75 -16.13 -16.43
N GLU A 293 23.65 -14.82 -16.63
CA GLU A 293 24.79 -13.91 -16.81
C GLU A 293 25.58 -13.71 -15.50
N VAL A 294 24.91 -13.74 -14.35
CA VAL A 294 25.54 -13.62 -13.02
C VAL A 294 26.23 -14.92 -12.54
N THR A 295 25.94 -16.08 -13.15
CA THR A 295 26.54 -17.36 -12.71
C THR A 295 27.97 -17.61 -13.19
N ASP A 296 28.41 -16.99 -14.30
CA ASP A 296 29.72 -17.29 -14.91
C ASP A 296 30.89 -16.46 -14.32
N GLU A 297 30.65 -15.35 -13.62
CA GLU A 297 31.73 -14.49 -13.08
C GLU A 297 32.16 -14.80 -11.63
N ILE A 298 31.43 -15.62 -10.88
CA ILE A 298 31.69 -15.83 -9.43
C ILE A 298 32.98 -16.67 -9.16
N VAL A 299 33.61 -17.23 -10.20
CA VAL A 299 34.87 -18.00 -10.06
C VAL A 299 36.12 -17.12 -10.31
N LYS A 300 36.35 -16.05 -9.50
CA LYS A 300 37.69 -15.38 -9.34
C LYS A 300 37.81 -14.20 -8.33
N VAL A 301 37.39 -14.34 -7.06
CA VAL A 301 37.85 -13.42 -5.98
C VAL A 301 38.25 -14.25 -4.75
N ARG A 302 39.51 -14.68 -4.60
CA ARG A 302 40.74 -13.97 -4.17
C ARG A 302 40.81 -13.77 -2.65
N ASN A 303 41.70 -14.54 -2.02
CA ASN A 303 42.02 -14.50 -0.59
C ASN A 303 42.30 -13.07 -0.08
N TRP A 304 41.66 -12.68 1.03
CA TRP A 304 42.17 -11.63 1.92
C TRP A 304 42.49 -12.23 3.30
N SER A 305 43.64 -11.81 3.83
CA SER A 305 44.29 -12.41 4.99
C SER A 305 43.73 -11.88 6.32
N LYS A 306 43.94 -12.66 7.38
CA LYS A 306 43.81 -12.20 8.77
C LYS A 306 44.92 -11.18 9.08
N ASP A 307 44.60 -10.12 9.81
CA ASP A 307 45.05 -9.86 11.19
C ASP A 307 44.56 -8.46 11.67
N ASP A 308 44.69 -8.19 12.98
CA ASP A 308 44.36 -6.94 13.70
C ASP A 308 42.88 -6.53 13.91
N GLU A 309 42.20 -7.20 14.87
CA GLU A 309 41.08 -6.62 15.63
C GLU A 309 41.52 -6.17 17.04
N PRO A 310 41.29 -4.91 17.46
CA PRO A 310 41.39 -4.50 18.86
C PRO A 310 40.07 -4.74 19.62
N ALA A 311 40.14 -5.42 20.76
CA ALA A 311 38.98 -5.87 21.53
C ALA A 311 38.03 -4.73 21.98
N PRO A 312 36.69 -4.86 21.78
CA PRO A 312 35.72 -3.85 22.19
C PRO A 312 35.46 -3.89 23.71
N LYS A 313 35.56 -2.72 24.36
CA LYS A 313 35.35 -2.57 25.81
C LYS A 313 33.87 -2.72 26.18
N SER A 314 33.57 -3.71 27.01
CA SER A 314 32.26 -3.92 27.65
C SER A 314 31.75 -2.65 28.33
N ARG A 315 30.61 -2.12 27.87
CA ARG A 315 29.88 -1.02 28.52
C ARG A 315 28.56 -1.60 29.05
N ARG A 316 28.42 -1.70 30.37
CA ARG A 316 27.21 -2.19 31.06
C ARG A 316 25.95 -1.49 30.55
N VAL A 317 24.98 -2.28 30.09
CA VAL A 317 23.62 -1.84 29.77
C VAL A 317 22.69 -2.32 30.90
N GLU A 318 22.58 -1.51 31.96
CA GLU A 318 21.94 -1.90 33.23
C GLU A 318 20.65 -1.08 33.50
N TYR A 319 20.00 -0.56 32.43
CA TYR A 319 18.91 0.44 32.55
C TYR A 319 17.61 0.15 31.76
N TYR A 320 17.56 -0.90 30.93
CA TYR A 320 16.40 -1.18 30.05
C TYR A 320 15.40 -2.21 30.61
N GLU A 321 15.83 -3.05 31.55
CA GLU A 321 15.04 -4.17 32.06
C GLU A 321 13.71 -3.77 32.77
N PRO A 322 13.64 -2.69 33.58
CA PRO A 322 12.39 -2.27 34.21
C PRO A 322 11.30 -1.81 33.21
N LEU A 323 11.71 -1.18 32.11
CA LEU A 323 10.83 -0.68 31.04
C LEU A 323 10.29 -1.80 30.15
N ILE A 324 11.09 -2.83 29.90
CA ILE A 324 10.65 -4.04 29.19
C ILE A 324 9.63 -4.80 30.05
N ASN A 325 9.94 -5.01 31.34
CA ASN A 325 9.07 -5.72 32.28
C ASN A 325 7.71 -5.03 32.52
N SER A 326 7.66 -3.69 32.54
CA SER A 326 6.37 -2.97 32.65
C SER A 326 5.52 -3.14 31.39
N ARG A 327 6.13 -3.08 30.20
CA ARG A 327 5.45 -3.29 28.91
C ARG A 327 4.92 -4.72 28.75
N ILE A 328 5.69 -5.73 29.18
CA ILE A 328 5.26 -7.14 29.23
C ILE A 328 4.00 -7.28 30.10
N ARG A 329 3.98 -6.71 31.31
CA ARG A 329 2.81 -6.77 32.22
C ARG A 329 1.56 -6.15 31.60
N ILE A 330 1.69 -5.03 30.90
CA ILE A 330 0.57 -4.36 30.21
C ILE A 330 0.00 -5.26 29.09
N VAL A 331 0.87 -5.86 28.27
CA VAL A 331 0.45 -6.78 27.20
C VAL A 331 -0.24 -8.03 27.77
N GLN A 332 0.33 -8.65 28.81
CA GLN A 332 -0.28 -9.79 29.50
C GLN A 332 -1.64 -9.46 30.15
N ALA A 333 -1.81 -8.23 30.66
CA ALA A 333 -3.10 -7.76 31.19
C ALA A 333 -4.13 -7.43 30.09
N LYS A 334 -3.68 -7.15 28.86
CA LYS A 334 -4.57 -7.03 27.69
C LYS A 334 -4.97 -8.40 27.16
N LEU A 335 -4.04 -9.34 27.04
CA LEU A 335 -4.32 -10.72 26.59
C LEU A 335 -5.34 -11.42 27.48
N ARG A 336 -5.16 -11.39 28.82
CA ARG A 336 -6.14 -11.98 29.76
C ARG A 336 -7.55 -11.41 29.60
N ARG A 337 -7.70 -10.10 29.42
CA ARG A 337 -9.01 -9.48 29.14
C ARG A 337 -9.59 -9.97 27.81
N MET A 338 -8.79 -10.05 26.75
CA MET A 338 -9.26 -10.58 25.46
C MET A 338 -9.65 -12.07 25.55
N GLU A 339 -8.96 -12.87 26.37
CA GLU A 339 -9.32 -14.27 26.64
C GLU A 339 -10.62 -14.40 27.45
N GLU A 340 -10.87 -13.50 28.40
CA GLU A 340 -12.12 -13.43 29.18
C GLU A 340 -13.29 -12.91 28.32
N GLU A 341 -13.05 -11.91 27.49
CA GLU A 341 -14.00 -11.41 26.48
C GLU A 341 -14.35 -12.50 25.47
N VAL A 342 -13.38 -13.29 24.99
CA VAL A 342 -13.62 -14.47 24.13
C VAL A 342 -14.46 -15.53 24.85
N LYS A 343 -14.13 -15.89 26.10
CA LYS A 343 -14.91 -16.89 26.87
C LYS A 343 -16.35 -16.45 27.14
N THR A 344 -16.58 -15.16 27.25
CA THR A 344 -17.91 -14.56 27.49
C THR A 344 -18.59 -14.06 26.22
N TYR A 345 -17.92 -14.16 25.06
CA TYR A 345 -18.47 -13.75 23.78
C TYR A 345 -19.64 -14.66 23.43
N PRO A 346 -20.83 -14.12 23.08
CA PRO A 346 -21.97 -14.92 22.66
C PRO A 346 -21.75 -15.46 21.24
N TYR A 347 -20.89 -16.47 21.12
CA TYR A 347 -20.81 -17.31 19.94
C TYR A 347 -22.14 -18.03 19.77
N ARG A 348 -22.98 -17.53 18.86
CA ARG A 348 -24.12 -18.30 18.35
C ARG A 348 -23.55 -19.51 17.61
N ASP A 349 -23.77 -20.72 18.12
CA ASP A 349 -23.32 -21.91 17.42
C ASP A 349 -24.05 -21.99 16.07
N ARG A 350 -23.31 -22.32 15.01
CA ARG A 350 -23.82 -22.40 13.63
C ARG A 350 -24.70 -23.62 13.40
N ARG A 351 -24.90 -24.46 14.42
CA ARG A 351 -25.74 -25.67 14.39
C ARG A 351 -27.01 -25.56 15.24
N ASP A 352 -27.15 -24.51 16.05
CA ASP A 352 -28.36 -24.30 16.83
C ASP A 352 -29.49 -23.84 15.90
N GLU A 353 -30.34 -24.79 15.51
CA GLU A 353 -31.73 -24.53 15.10
C GLU A 353 -32.32 -23.58 16.13
N SER A 354 -32.50 -22.32 15.74
CA SER A 354 -32.48 -21.25 16.72
C SER A 354 -33.84 -21.15 17.41
N LEU A 355 -33.97 -21.89 18.51
CA LEU A 355 -35.13 -21.88 19.40
C LEU A 355 -35.54 -20.43 19.73
N GLY A 356 -36.68 -20.00 19.19
CA GLY A 356 -37.19 -18.63 19.33
C GLY A 356 -37.10 -17.73 18.09
N ILE A 357 -36.69 -18.23 16.91
CA ILE A 357 -36.98 -17.52 15.65
C ILE A 357 -38.50 -17.58 15.39
N PRO A 358 -39.16 -16.44 15.09
CA PRO A 358 -40.54 -16.44 14.61
C PRO A 358 -40.70 -17.22 13.30
N LEU A 359 -41.67 -18.15 13.24
CA LEU A 359 -41.91 -19.06 12.11
C LEU A 359 -42.34 -18.35 10.80
N ASP A 360 -42.61 -17.05 10.85
CA ASP A 360 -42.93 -16.16 9.73
C ASP A 360 -41.71 -15.36 9.23
N ARG A 361 -40.53 -15.51 9.85
CA ARG A 361 -39.35 -14.71 9.55
C ARG A 361 -38.47 -15.38 8.49
N ASN A 362 -38.42 -14.77 7.30
CA ASN A 362 -37.54 -15.17 6.22
C ASN A 362 -36.10 -14.68 6.46
N CYS A 363 -35.12 -15.49 6.08
CA CYS A 363 -33.74 -15.05 5.94
C CYS A 363 -33.62 -14.04 4.80
N ALA A 364 -32.91 -12.94 5.05
CA ALA A 364 -32.59 -11.95 4.03
C ALA A 364 -31.93 -12.57 2.77
N PHE A 365 -30.94 -13.44 2.96
CA PHE A 365 -30.04 -13.83 1.88
C PHE A 365 -30.56 -15.04 1.06
N CYS A 366 -31.05 -16.08 1.73
CA CYS A 366 -31.54 -17.31 1.09
C CYS A 366 -33.07 -17.49 1.13
N ASP A 367 -33.80 -16.52 1.69
CA ASP A 367 -35.26 -16.52 1.80
C ASP A 367 -35.87 -17.71 2.58
N ALA A 368 -35.03 -18.54 3.23
CA ALA A 368 -35.43 -19.64 4.09
C ALA A 368 -36.20 -19.13 5.33
N ILE A 369 -37.35 -19.76 5.63
CA ILE A 369 -38.31 -19.29 6.64
C ILE A 369 -38.06 -20.01 7.97
N GLY A 370 -37.86 -19.26 9.06
CA GLY A 370 -37.80 -19.81 10.42
C GLY A 370 -36.55 -20.64 10.79
N ILE A 371 -35.72 -21.04 9.81
CA ILE A 371 -34.59 -21.96 10.04
C ILE A 371 -33.42 -21.29 10.77
N HIS A 372 -33.06 -20.06 10.38
CA HIS A 372 -31.90 -19.34 10.93
C HIS A 372 -32.04 -17.82 10.75
N PHE A 373 -31.33 -17.06 11.57
CA PHE A 373 -31.24 -15.61 11.40
C PHE A 373 -30.43 -15.24 10.14
N SER A 374 -30.62 -14.01 9.64
CA SER A 374 -29.95 -13.52 8.43
C SER A 374 -28.42 -13.41 8.59
N ASP A 375 -27.94 -12.97 9.75
CA ASP A 375 -26.51 -12.92 10.09
C ASP A 375 -25.84 -14.31 10.06
N ALA A 376 -26.58 -15.35 10.40
CA ALA A 376 -26.14 -16.74 10.42
C ALA A 376 -26.35 -17.52 9.09
N CYS A 377 -26.72 -16.86 7.98
CA CYS A 377 -27.04 -17.56 6.72
C CYS A 377 -25.96 -18.56 6.26
N PRO A 378 -26.28 -19.86 6.08
CA PRO A 378 -25.31 -20.90 5.76
C PRO A 378 -24.97 -21.01 4.28
N GLN A 379 -25.86 -20.53 3.39
CA GLN A 379 -25.64 -20.49 1.93
C GLN A 379 -24.72 -19.32 1.56
N PHE A 380 -25.12 -18.11 1.91
CA PHE A 380 -24.34 -16.89 1.66
C PHE A 380 -23.49 -16.59 2.89
N ARG A 381 -22.25 -17.08 2.91
CA ARG A 381 -21.31 -16.89 4.02
C ARG A 381 -20.38 -15.70 3.83
N ASP A 382 -20.02 -15.41 2.58
CA ASP A 382 -19.10 -14.32 2.25
C ASP A 382 -19.74 -12.94 2.43
N GLY A 383 -18.94 -11.99 2.94
CA GLY A 383 -19.39 -10.63 3.22
C GLY A 383 -19.68 -9.82 1.96
N ARG A 384 -18.92 -10.04 0.89
CA ARG A 384 -19.10 -9.33 -0.39
C ARG A 384 -20.35 -9.82 -1.11
N THR A 385 -20.57 -11.13 -1.21
CA THR A 385 -21.81 -11.68 -1.77
C THR A 385 -23.05 -11.22 -0.98
N ARG A 386 -22.98 -11.16 0.35
CA ARG A 386 -24.06 -10.60 1.17
C ARG A 386 -24.33 -9.12 0.85
N TYR A 387 -23.28 -8.32 0.68
CA TYR A 387 -23.42 -6.90 0.32
C TYR A 387 -24.04 -6.71 -1.07
N GLU A 388 -23.62 -7.52 -2.05
CA GLU A 388 -24.19 -7.54 -3.41
C GLU A 388 -25.70 -7.87 -3.39
N ILE A 389 -26.13 -8.87 -2.60
CA ILE A 389 -27.55 -9.21 -2.42
C ILE A 389 -28.34 -8.04 -1.80
N ILE A 390 -27.78 -7.34 -0.80
CA ILE A 390 -28.42 -6.17 -0.18
C ILE A 390 -28.63 -5.04 -1.19
N LEU A 391 -27.63 -4.78 -2.05
CA LEU A 391 -27.73 -3.79 -3.13
C LEU A 391 -28.79 -4.20 -4.17
N GLN A 392 -28.78 -5.46 -4.62
CA GLN A 392 -29.75 -5.98 -5.60
C GLN A 392 -31.19 -5.92 -5.08
N LYS A 393 -31.44 -6.37 -3.84
CA LYS A 393 -32.77 -6.31 -3.21
C LYS A 393 -33.15 -4.90 -2.72
N LYS A 394 -32.27 -3.89 -2.90
CA LYS A 394 -32.44 -2.48 -2.45
C LYS A 394 -32.79 -2.36 -0.96
N TRP A 395 -32.16 -3.19 -0.13
CA TRP A 395 -32.42 -3.25 1.31
C TRP A 395 -31.49 -2.33 2.09
N CYS A 396 -31.93 -1.94 3.29
CA CYS A 396 -31.07 -1.16 4.19
C CYS A 396 -29.99 -2.04 4.82
N ILE A 397 -28.72 -1.67 4.65
CA ILE A 397 -27.54 -2.37 5.22
C ILE A 397 -27.60 -2.58 6.74
N HIS A 398 -28.35 -1.75 7.48
CA HIS A 398 -28.41 -1.80 8.95
C HIS A 398 -29.55 -2.66 9.52
N CYS A 399 -30.66 -2.84 8.79
CA CYS A 399 -31.80 -3.63 9.25
C CYS A 399 -32.16 -4.81 8.36
N LEU A 400 -31.59 -4.89 7.15
CA LEU A 400 -31.88 -5.92 6.14
C LEU A 400 -33.36 -5.97 5.73
N GLU A 401 -34.04 -4.83 5.79
CA GLU A 401 -35.46 -4.67 5.41
C GLU A 401 -35.58 -3.79 4.17
N GLY A 402 -36.67 -4.00 3.41
CA GLY A 402 -36.96 -3.32 2.16
C GLY A 402 -37.50 -1.90 2.29
N PRO A 403 -37.55 -1.15 1.17
CA PRO A 403 -37.88 0.28 1.14
C PRO A 403 -39.32 0.61 1.60
N GLU A 404 -40.22 -0.37 1.60
CA GLU A 404 -41.59 -0.26 2.10
C GLU A 404 -41.65 0.06 3.61
N ARG A 405 -40.62 -0.34 4.38
CA ARG A 405 -40.47 0.07 5.78
C ARG A 405 -39.76 1.42 5.85
N HIS A 406 -40.54 2.47 5.67
CA HIS A 406 -40.10 3.86 5.43
C HIS A 406 -39.06 4.49 6.40
N ARG A 407 -38.71 3.88 7.54
CA ARG A 407 -37.63 4.38 8.43
C ARG A 407 -36.86 3.23 9.10
N CYS A 408 -35.59 3.05 8.72
CA CYS A 408 -34.67 2.17 9.45
C CYS A 408 -34.36 2.75 10.85
N ARG A 409 -34.79 2.06 11.90
CA ARG A 409 -34.55 2.43 13.31
C ARG A 409 -33.06 2.47 13.69
N TYR A 410 -32.20 1.79 12.93
CA TYR A 410 -30.78 1.60 13.24
C TYR A 410 -29.83 2.51 12.45
N ARG A 411 -30.34 3.36 11.54
CA ARG A 411 -29.54 4.24 10.65
C ARG A 411 -28.58 5.20 11.39
N TYR A 412 -28.80 5.45 12.69
CA TYR A 412 -28.01 6.37 13.51
C TYR A 412 -27.11 5.66 14.56
N ARG A 413 -27.04 4.32 14.56
CA ARG A 413 -26.02 3.62 15.35
C ARG A 413 -24.71 3.65 14.59
N LYS A 414 -23.74 4.41 15.13
CA LYS A 414 -22.33 4.36 14.72
C LYS A 414 -21.68 3.08 15.25
#